data_AF-A0A1C7M9T9-F1
#
_entry.id   AF-A0A1C7M9T9-F1
#
_cell.length_a   1.000
_cell.length_b   1.000
_cell.length_c   1.000
_cell.angle_alpha   90.00
_cell.angle_beta   90.00
_cell.angle_gamma   90.00
#
_symmetry.space_group_name_H-M   'P 1'
#
loop_
_entity.id
_entity.type
_entity.pdbx_description
1 polymer ?
#
loop_
_entity_poly.entity_id
_entity_poly.type
_entity_poly.pdbx_seq_one_letter_code
_entity_poly.pdbx_strand_id
1 'polypeptide(L)'
;MPARLKKSSTRVDSEGDKRHAPSKLVHYRLVEKEVGQPLSEFETSRNLVKLIYDCMIAHEDAVTLARVLHRDISSGNMIMYPVEVEVEEGVTQYVWTGLLNDWELSKPIASPGTAEIARRAGRTGTWQFMSVNILNNKSQ
;
A
#
# COMPACT_ATOMS: atom_id res chain seq x y z
N MET A 1 -53.74 16.48 -7.31
CA MET A 1 -52.93 16.89 -8.49
C MET A 1 -51.79 15.88 -8.66
N PRO A 2 -51.48 15.41 -9.88
CA PRO A 2 -51.28 13.98 -10.16
C PRO A 2 -49.83 13.47 -10.12
N ALA A 3 -49.73 12.14 -9.94
CA ALA A 3 -48.51 11.34 -9.99
C ALA A 3 -47.86 11.37 -11.40
N ARG A 4 -46.55 11.66 -11.44
CA ARG A 4 -45.76 11.67 -12.67
C ARG A 4 -45.30 10.24 -12.97
N LEU A 5 -45.95 9.58 -13.94
CA LEU A 5 -45.48 8.31 -14.50
C LEU A 5 -44.06 8.48 -15.07
N LYS A 6 -43.10 7.73 -14.52
CA LYS A 6 -41.81 7.49 -15.19
C LYS A 6 -42.06 6.47 -16.30
N LYS A 7 -41.93 6.89 -17.57
CA LYS A 7 -41.88 5.99 -18.71
C LYS A 7 -40.64 5.11 -18.57
N SER A 8 -40.82 3.80 -18.36
CA SER A 8 -39.74 2.83 -18.50
C SER A 8 -39.37 2.74 -19.97
N SER A 9 -38.15 3.17 -20.30
CA SER A 9 -37.53 2.89 -21.59
C SER A 9 -37.25 1.39 -21.65
N THR A 10 -38.10 0.64 -22.35
CA THR A 10 -37.82 -0.74 -22.71
C THR A 10 -36.78 -0.72 -23.82
N ARG A 11 -35.50 -0.77 -23.44
CA ARG A 11 -34.44 -1.15 -24.37
C ARG A 11 -34.48 -2.67 -24.47
N VAL A 12 -34.70 -3.13 -25.71
CA VAL A 12 -34.60 -4.53 -26.10
C VAL A 12 -33.19 -4.99 -25.78
N ASP A 13 -33.07 -6.01 -24.94
CA ASP A 13 -31.78 -6.62 -24.60
C ASP A 13 -31.20 -7.27 -25.85
N SER A 14 -30.17 -6.66 -26.42
CA SER A 14 -29.36 -7.27 -27.48
C SER A 14 -28.52 -8.39 -26.87
N GLU A 15 -28.68 -9.61 -27.38
CA GLU A 15 -27.84 -10.77 -27.07
C GLU A 15 -26.36 -10.39 -27.22
N GLY A 16 -25.63 -10.34 -26.10
CA GLY A 16 -24.17 -10.13 -26.10
C GLY A 16 -23.61 -9.28 -24.97
N ASP A 17 -24.45 -8.68 -24.12
CA ASP A 17 -23.93 -7.80 -23.06
C ASP A 17 -23.37 -8.57 -21.87
N LYS A 18 -22.07 -8.89 -21.91
CA LYS A 18 -21.30 -9.52 -20.82
C LYS A 18 -21.03 -8.52 -19.68
N ARG A 19 -22.06 -7.84 -19.16
CA ARG A 19 -21.90 -7.07 -17.91
C ARG A 19 -21.67 -8.08 -16.79
N HIS A 20 -20.47 -8.06 -16.22
CA HIS A 20 -20.19 -8.83 -15.01
C HIS A 20 -21.21 -8.41 -13.95
N ALA A 21 -21.86 -9.39 -13.31
CA ALA A 21 -22.77 -9.11 -12.21
C ALA A 21 -22.03 -8.24 -11.16
N PRO A 22 -22.67 -7.22 -10.57
CA PRO A 22 -22.01 -6.37 -9.59
C PRO A 22 -21.51 -7.23 -8.43
N SER A 23 -20.21 -7.21 -8.21
CA SER A 23 -19.57 -7.88 -7.09
C SER A 23 -20.07 -7.29 -5.78
N LYS A 24 -20.49 -8.15 -4.83
CA LYS A 24 -20.78 -7.74 -3.46
C LYS A 24 -19.48 -7.28 -2.80
N LEU A 25 -19.41 -6.02 -2.39
CA LEU A 25 -18.28 -5.46 -1.65
C LEU A 25 -18.50 -5.64 -0.14
N VAL A 26 -17.44 -5.93 0.59
CA VAL A 26 -17.43 -6.01 2.07
C VAL A 26 -16.50 -4.93 2.59
N HIS A 27 -16.99 -4.11 3.52
CA HIS A 27 -16.16 -3.13 4.22
C HIS A 27 -15.48 -3.82 5.40
N TYR A 28 -14.17 -3.63 5.53
CA TYR A 28 -13.40 -4.06 6.70
C TYR A 28 -12.55 -2.89 7.22
N ARG A 29 -12.15 -2.96 8.49
CA ARG A 29 -11.22 -2.01 9.12
C ARG A 29 -10.12 -2.81 9.81
N LEU A 30 -8.88 -2.41 9.59
CA LEU A 30 -7.72 -2.92 10.31
C LEU A 30 -7.34 -1.88 11.38
N VAL A 31 -7.01 -2.35 12.58
CA VAL A 31 -6.53 -1.51 13.68
C VAL A 31 -5.20 -2.08 14.15
N GLU A 32 -4.18 -1.24 14.19
CA GLU A 32 -2.82 -1.58 14.57
C GLU A 32 -2.42 -0.84 15.84
N LYS A 33 -1.42 -1.36 16.56
CA LYS A 33 -0.94 -0.76 17.81
C LYS A 33 -0.03 0.43 17.53
N GLU A 34 0.73 0.34 16.45
CA GLU A 34 1.77 1.25 16.05
C GLU A 34 1.16 2.55 15.51
N VAL A 35 1.18 3.61 16.33
CA VAL A 35 0.72 4.95 15.94
C VAL A 35 1.92 5.88 15.87
N GLY A 36 2.23 6.36 14.67
CA GLY A 36 3.35 7.26 14.40
C GLY A 36 2.92 8.65 13.91
N GLN A 37 3.90 9.50 13.63
CA GLN A 37 3.71 10.79 12.98
C GLN A 37 3.94 10.69 11.45
N PRO A 38 3.33 11.57 10.66
CA PRO A 38 3.66 11.69 9.23
C PRO A 38 5.14 12.00 9.02
N LEU A 39 5.75 11.44 7.97
CA LEU A 39 7.15 11.74 7.63
C LEU A 39 7.43 13.23 7.45
N SER A 40 6.43 14.04 7.11
CA SER A 40 6.54 15.50 6.92
C SER A 40 6.88 16.28 8.19
N GLU A 41 6.75 15.69 9.37
CA GLU A 41 7.05 16.31 10.68
C GLU A 41 8.53 16.17 11.07
N PHE A 42 9.40 15.74 10.15
CA PHE A 42 10.82 15.62 10.41
C PHE A 42 11.46 16.96 10.79
N GLU A 43 12.37 16.94 11.76
CA GLU A 43 12.99 18.17 12.28
C GLU A 43 14.22 18.60 11.48
N THR A 44 14.99 17.64 10.98
CA THR A 44 16.26 17.91 10.29
C THR A 44 16.42 17.02 9.06
N SER A 45 17.13 17.49 8.04
CA SER A 45 17.42 16.68 6.85
C SER A 45 18.16 15.39 7.19
N ARG A 46 19.02 15.41 8.22
CA ARG A 46 19.70 14.20 8.72
C ARG A 46 18.69 13.19 9.28
N ASN A 47 17.72 13.66 10.06
CA ASN A 47 16.66 12.82 10.61
C ASN A 47 15.82 12.22 9.47
N LEU A 48 15.41 13.02 8.49
CA LEU A 48 14.68 12.53 7.31
C LEU A 48 15.42 11.40 6.58
N VAL A 49 16.71 11.58 6.30
CA VAL A 49 17.52 10.56 5.61
C VAL A 49 17.56 9.26 6.42
N LYS A 50 17.70 9.33 7.75
CA LYS A 50 17.65 8.15 8.62
C LYS A 50 16.28 7.47 8.59
N LEU A 51 15.19 8.21 8.70
CA LEU A 51 13.83 7.64 8.67
C LEU A 51 13.55 6.92 7.34
N ILE A 52 13.96 7.52 6.21
CA ILE A 52 13.83 6.88 4.89
C ILE A 52 14.70 5.61 4.84
N TYR A 53 15.93 5.69 5.34
CA TYR A 53 16.84 4.54 5.40
C TYR A 53 16.23 3.36 6.18
N ASP A 54 15.61 3.60 7.33
CA ASP A 54 14.93 2.56 8.10
C ASP A 54 13.81 1.88 7.32
N CYS A 55 13.01 2.67 6.58
CA CYS A 55 11.96 2.13 5.73
C CYS A 55 12.53 1.28 4.58
N MET A 56 13.73 1.62 4.07
CA MET A 56 14.40 0.81 3.05
C MET A 56 14.91 -0.52 3.62
N ILE A 57 15.41 -0.52 4.85
CA ILE A 57 15.77 -1.76 5.56
C ILE A 57 14.53 -2.63 5.76
N ALA A 58 13.41 -2.05 6.23
CA ALA A 58 12.15 -2.79 6.39
C ALA A 58 11.66 -3.40 5.06
N HIS A 59 11.81 -2.68 3.95
CA HIS A 59 11.51 -3.20 2.62
C HIS A 59 12.47 -4.32 2.19
N GLU A 60 13.78 -4.15 2.42
CA GLU A 60 14.78 -5.19 2.14
C GLU A 60 14.47 -6.48 2.91
N ASP A 61 14.17 -6.37 4.20
CA ASP A 61 13.78 -7.49 5.05
C ASP A 61 12.50 -8.16 4.53
N ALA A 62 11.49 -7.38 4.13
CA ALA A 62 10.28 -7.92 3.54
C ALA A 62 10.56 -8.73 2.25
N VAL A 63 11.46 -8.24 1.40
CA VAL A 63 11.82 -8.92 0.14
C VAL A 63 12.67 -10.17 0.39
N THR A 64 13.65 -10.07 1.28
CA THR A 64 14.69 -11.10 1.48
C THR A 64 14.23 -12.18 2.45
N LEU A 65 13.62 -11.80 3.57
CA LEU A 65 13.20 -12.72 4.64
C LEU A 65 11.77 -13.21 4.44
N ALA A 66 10.84 -12.31 4.08
CA ALA A 66 9.43 -12.64 3.94
C ALA A 66 9.00 -12.95 2.50
N ARG A 67 9.85 -12.68 1.49
CA ARG A 67 9.55 -12.86 0.07
C ARG A 67 8.30 -12.08 -0.37
N VAL A 68 8.14 -10.86 0.12
CA VAL A 68 7.02 -9.96 -0.17
C VAL A 68 7.53 -8.62 -0.71
N LEU A 69 6.90 -8.12 -1.76
CA LEU A 69 7.15 -6.79 -2.32
C LEU A 69 6.05 -5.83 -1.86
N HIS A 70 6.41 -4.66 -1.31
CA HIS A 70 5.44 -3.68 -0.79
C HIS A 70 4.56 -3.05 -1.90
N ARG A 71 5.19 -2.68 -3.03
CA ARG A 71 4.59 -2.03 -4.21
C ARG A 71 3.99 -0.63 -4.04
N ASP A 72 3.83 -0.11 -2.83
CA ASP A 72 3.44 1.30 -2.61
C ASP A 72 4.36 2.05 -1.65
N ILE A 73 5.64 2.15 -2.01
CA ILE A 73 6.60 2.94 -1.25
C ILE A 73 6.38 4.42 -1.60
N SER A 74 5.96 5.21 -0.62
CA SER A 74 5.72 6.64 -0.76
C SER A 74 5.96 7.35 0.56
N SER A 75 6.09 8.67 0.56
CA SER A 75 6.20 9.45 1.80
C SER A 75 4.94 9.40 2.67
N GLY A 76 3.79 9.02 2.12
CA GLY A 76 2.54 8.82 2.87
C GLY A 76 2.51 7.50 3.65
N ASN A 77 3.29 6.52 3.20
CA ASN A 77 3.35 5.18 3.78
C ASN A 77 4.61 4.96 4.63
N MET A 78 5.47 5.97 4.72
CA MET A 78 6.57 6.03 5.67
C MET A 78 6.12 6.85 6.87
N ILE A 79 6.22 6.29 8.08
CA ILE A 79 5.84 6.98 9.31
C ILE A 79 7.03 7.12 10.25
N MET A 80 7.03 8.20 11.03
CA MET A 80 7.93 8.42 12.16
C MET A 80 7.36 7.68 13.36
N TYR A 81 7.99 6.59 13.76
CA TYR A 81 7.58 5.77 14.88
C TYR A 81 8.50 5.99 16.09
N PRO A 82 7.96 6.30 17.28
CA PRO A 82 8.79 6.50 18.46
C PRO A 82 9.14 5.13 19.06
N VAL A 83 10.43 4.86 19.23
CA VAL A 83 10.92 3.66 19.90
C VAL A 83 11.62 4.02 21.19
N GLU A 84 11.35 3.21 22.21
CA GLU A 84 11.99 3.30 23.51
C GLU A 84 13.40 2.71 23.42
N VAL A 85 14.41 3.48 23.83
CA VAL A 85 15.81 3.03 23.91
C VAL A 85 16.37 3.33 25.29
N GLU A 86 17.04 2.34 25.88
CA GLU A 86 17.79 2.53 27.12
C GLU A 86 19.14 3.16 26.78
N VAL A 87 19.39 4.36 27.32
CA VAL A 87 20.62 5.12 27.05
C VAL A 87 21.65 4.92 28.15
N GLU A 88 21.18 4.70 29.39
CA GLU A 88 21.96 4.37 30.58
C GLU A 88 21.11 3.46 31.47
N GLU A 89 21.71 2.79 32.45
CA GLU A 89 21.00 1.85 33.33
C GLU A 89 19.79 2.51 34.00
N GLY A 90 18.59 2.06 33.62
CA GLY A 90 17.32 2.62 34.10
C GLY A 90 16.93 4.00 33.53
N VAL A 91 17.66 4.51 32.54
CA VAL A 91 17.35 5.76 31.83
C VAL A 91 16.87 5.45 30.42
N THR A 92 15.60 5.71 30.19
CA THR A 92 14.93 5.54 28.91
C THR A 92 14.82 6.86 28.16
N GLN A 93 15.06 6.83 26.84
CA GLN A 93 14.72 7.89 25.90
C GLN A 93 13.84 7.35 24.74
N TYR A 94 13.00 8.21 24.18
CA TYR A 94 12.33 7.93 22.91
C TYR A 94 13.14 8.50 21.74
N VAL A 95 13.39 7.67 20.74
CA VAL A 95 14.01 8.08 19.46
C VAL A 95 13.08 7.77 18.30
N TRP A 96 13.14 8.60 17.26
CA TRP A 96 12.36 8.38 16.05
C TRP A 96 13.03 7.34 15.15
N THR A 97 12.26 6.33 14.73
CA THR A 97 12.62 5.37 13.68
C THR A 97 11.65 5.46 12.52
N GLY A 98 12.10 5.17 11.31
CA GLY A 98 11.18 4.99 10.19
C GLY A 98 10.46 3.65 10.28
N LEU A 99 9.15 3.66 10.05
CA LEU A 99 8.32 2.45 9.90
C LEU A 99 7.60 2.50 8.55
N LEU A 100 7.62 1.38 7.82
CA LEU A 100 6.93 1.22 6.55
C LEU A 100 5.55 0.59 6.76
N ASN A 101 4.50 1.33 6.42
CA ASN A 101 3.09 0.96 6.59
C ASN A 101 2.38 0.77 5.24
N ASP A 102 1.14 0.30 5.28
CA ASP A 102 0.22 0.16 4.15
C ASP A 102 0.60 -0.95 3.16
N TRP A 103 0.67 -2.18 3.70
CA TRP A 103 0.99 -3.40 2.96
C TRP A 103 -0.17 -3.95 2.13
N GLU A 104 -1.27 -3.22 1.97
CA GLU A 104 -2.49 -3.71 1.28
C GLU A 104 -2.23 -4.02 -0.20
N LEU A 105 -1.32 -3.27 -0.80
CA LEU A 105 -0.87 -3.46 -2.18
C LEU A 105 0.29 -4.43 -2.29
N SER A 106 0.73 -5.08 -1.21
CA SER A 106 1.86 -6.00 -1.27
C SER A 106 1.61 -7.22 -2.18
N LYS A 107 2.70 -7.85 -2.64
CA LYS A 107 2.63 -9.04 -3.50
C LYS A 107 3.72 -10.05 -3.10
N PRO A 108 3.36 -11.33 -2.90
CA PRO A 108 4.35 -12.38 -2.74
C PRO A 108 5.24 -12.52 -3.98
N ILE A 109 6.54 -12.66 -3.75
CA ILE A 109 7.53 -12.93 -4.79
C ILE A 109 7.53 -14.45 -5.03
N ALA A 110 7.12 -14.86 -6.23
CA ALA A 110 7.06 -16.27 -6.60
C ALA A 110 8.43 -16.94 -6.41
N SER A 111 8.41 -18.16 -5.89
CA SER A 111 9.61 -18.99 -5.80
C SER A 111 10.10 -19.39 -7.20
N PRO A 112 11.42 -19.54 -7.40
CA PRO A 112 11.94 -20.07 -8.65
C PRO A 112 11.24 -21.40 -9.00
N GLY A 113 10.68 -21.49 -10.21
CA GLY A 113 9.98 -22.70 -10.68
C GLY A 113 8.48 -22.77 -10.40
N THR A 114 7.90 -21.82 -9.66
CA THR A 114 6.43 -21.66 -9.57
C THR A 114 5.93 -20.69 -10.62
N ALA A 115 4.91 -21.10 -11.39
CA ALA A 115 4.21 -20.19 -12.30
C ALA A 115 3.65 -19.03 -11.50
N GLU A 116 4.00 -17.80 -11.89
CA GLU A 116 3.43 -16.59 -11.31
C GLU A 116 1.93 -16.64 -11.57
N ILE A 117 1.13 -17.00 -10.55
CA ILE A 117 -0.32 -16.87 -10.65
C ILE A 117 -0.55 -15.39 -10.87
N ALA A 118 -0.83 -15.04 -12.12
CA ALA A 118 -1.07 -13.70 -12.63
C ALA A 118 -2.32 -13.11 -11.94
N ARG A 119 -2.19 -12.77 -10.66
CA ARG A 119 -3.19 -12.00 -9.94
C ARG A 119 -3.03 -10.55 -10.36
N ARG A 120 -3.74 -10.27 -11.46
CA ARG A 120 -4.13 -8.95 -11.97
C ARG A 120 -2.98 -7.96 -12.09
N ALA A 121 -2.36 -7.98 -13.28
CA ALA A 121 -1.55 -6.92 -13.86
C ALA A 121 -2.32 -5.58 -13.83
N GLY A 122 -2.19 -4.85 -12.73
CA GLY A 122 -2.68 -3.49 -12.56
C GLY A 122 -1.56 -2.66 -11.99
N ARG A 123 -1.36 -1.45 -12.52
CA ARG A 123 -0.44 -0.48 -11.95
C ARG A 123 -0.95 -0.09 -10.56
N THR A 124 -0.31 -0.63 -9.54
CA THR A 124 -0.57 -0.32 -8.12
C THR A 124 0.52 0.58 -7.59
N GLY A 125 0.17 1.49 -6.68
CA GLY A 125 1.09 2.38 -6.00
C GLY A 125 1.04 3.83 -6.49
N THR A 126 1.69 4.70 -5.74
CA THR A 126 1.71 6.15 -5.98
C THR A 126 2.54 6.49 -7.22
N TRP A 127 1.91 7.15 -8.21
CA TRP A 127 2.46 7.29 -9.57
C TRP A 127 3.88 7.89 -9.64
N GLN A 128 4.16 8.92 -8.85
CA GLN A 128 5.47 9.60 -8.81
C GLN A 128 6.60 8.75 -8.21
N PHE A 129 6.28 7.67 -7.49
CA PHE A 129 7.24 6.75 -6.86
C PHE A 129 7.29 5.38 -7.55
N MET A 130 6.53 5.20 -8.64
CA MET A 130 6.47 3.95 -9.38
C MET A 130 7.75 3.73 -10.18
N SER A 131 8.23 2.48 -10.23
CA SER A 131 9.44 2.16 -10.99
C SER A 131 9.24 2.37 -12.50
N VAL A 132 10.30 2.81 -13.18
CA VAL A 132 10.30 3.02 -14.64
C VAL A 132 9.90 1.74 -15.39
N ASN A 133 10.29 0.57 -14.90
CA ASN A 133 9.93 -0.70 -15.51
C ASN A 133 8.41 -0.92 -15.53
N ILE A 134 7.71 -0.60 -14.43
CA ILE A 134 6.24 -0.70 -14.36
C ILE A 134 5.57 0.40 -15.21
N LEU A 135 6.15 1.60 -15.26
CA LEU A 135 5.63 2.69 -16.08
C LEU A 135 5.78 2.39 -17.57
N ASN A 136 6.85 1.73 -18.00
CA ASN A 136 7.09 1.41 -19.40
C ASN A 136 6.40 0.11 -19.84
N ASN A 137 6.21 -0.86 -18.93
CA ASN A 137 5.67 -2.17 -19.26
C ASN A 137 4.23 -2.30 -18.73
N LYS A 138 3.25 -1.98 -19.60
CA LYS A 138 1.83 -1.80 -19.25
C LYS A 138 1.07 -3.07 -18.81
N SER A 139 1.71 -4.24 -18.75
CA SER A 139 0.98 -5.52 -18.68
C SER A 139 1.74 -6.72 -18.08
N GLN A 140 2.50 -6.55 -17.00
CA GLN A 140 2.98 -7.70 -16.21
C GLN A 140 2.11 -7.95 -14.97
#